data_AF-A0A8T7FVV4-F1
#
_entry.id   AF-A0A8T7FVV4-F1
#
_cell.length_a   1.000
_cell.length_b   1.000
_cell.length_c   1.000
_cell.angle_alpha   90.00
_cell.angle_beta   90.00
_cell.angle_gamma   90.00
#
_symmetry.space_group_name_H-M   'P 1'
#
loop_
_entity.id
_entity.type
_entity.pdbx_description
1 polymer ?
#
loop_
_entity_poly.entity_id
_entity_poly.type
_entity_poly.pdbx_seq_one_letter_code
_entity_poly.pdbx_strand_id
1 'polypeptide(L)'
;MHRMRAHGKTVIGMGVSGTSADYLVSACDKFVFYDKWQGVNKVRKQTPTNGGQNYQAAKQSQPPAQKQAQPPPAKTTSAAPAPIPPEKRLERYLGILTANKIRMTPDPQRPLVIYKIYDIVKANPDLTFNQLKELAQSYFANAVPKIEPQLVTDTVHQLFHTFCFEFDADSSERIMNRRMRLPADVASPSDLLNKCDQKMIQLIIADLGASEALDKEIAAQILYGGVRNPKALDHIQELIEAGNQA
;
A
#
# COMPACT_ATOMS: atom_id res chain seq x y z
N MET A 1 20.47 -1.92 13.95
CA MET A 1 20.70 -1.26 15.26
C MET A 1 22.14 -1.42 15.78
N HIS A 2 22.66 -2.64 15.92
CA HIS A 2 24.01 -2.90 16.47
C HIS A 2 25.16 -2.10 15.81
N ARG A 3 25.14 -1.98 14.47
CA ARG A 3 26.14 -1.21 13.72
C ARG A 3 26.14 0.30 14.03
N MET A 4 24.99 0.88 14.38
CA MET A 4 24.88 2.30 14.72
C MET A 4 25.42 2.58 16.12
N ARG A 5 25.12 1.68 17.08
CA ARG A 5 25.64 1.73 18.45
C ARG A 5 27.16 1.62 18.51
N ALA A 6 27.76 0.78 17.66
CA ALA A 6 29.21 0.63 17.55
C ALA A 6 29.93 1.93 17.12
N HIS A 7 29.22 2.89 16.55
CA HIS A 7 29.76 4.20 16.17
C HIS A 7 29.31 5.32 17.14
N GLY A 8 28.89 4.95 18.37
CA GLY A 8 28.48 5.91 19.40
C GLY A 8 27.17 6.63 19.10
N LYS A 9 26.36 6.15 18.14
CA LYS A 9 25.08 6.79 17.77
C LYS A 9 23.93 6.21 18.58
N THR A 10 23.10 7.08 19.16
CA THR A 10 21.85 6.71 19.82
C THR A 10 20.76 6.44 18.80
N VAL A 11 20.04 5.34 18.99
CA VAL A 11 18.98 4.90 18.10
C VAL A 11 17.62 5.16 18.74
N ILE A 12 16.85 6.07 18.15
CA ILE A 12 15.49 6.41 18.59
C ILE A 12 14.50 5.83 17.59
N GLY A 13 13.68 4.86 18.02
CA GLY A 13 12.56 4.34 17.25
C GLY A 13 11.29 5.15 17.50
N MET A 14 10.41 5.19 16.50
CA MET A 14 9.07 5.77 16.62
C MET A 14 8.04 4.80 16.06
N GLY A 15 6.89 4.67 16.70
CA GLY A 15 5.83 3.75 16.27
C GLY A 15 4.49 4.03 16.94
N VAL A 16 3.49 3.18 16.65
CA VAL A 16 2.15 3.25 17.24
C VAL A 16 1.99 2.17 18.30
N SER A 17 1.36 2.50 19.43
CA SER A 17 1.09 1.53 20.49
C SER A 17 0.17 0.42 19.97
N GLY A 18 0.58 -0.84 20.18
CA GLY A 18 -0.24 -2.02 19.85
C GLY A 18 -0.05 -2.58 18.43
N THR A 19 0.63 -1.87 17.53
CA THR A 19 0.98 -2.37 16.17
C THR A 19 2.49 -2.50 15.95
N SER A 20 3.29 -1.84 16.78
CA SER A 20 4.75 -1.98 16.73
C SER A 20 5.18 -3.32 17.30
N ALA A 21 6.00 -4.08 16.57
CA ALA A 21 6.53 -5.35 17.04
C ALA A 21 7.47 -5.15 18.24
N ASP A 22 7.30 -5.95 19.31
CA ASP A 22 8.05 -5.83 20.58
C ASP A 22 9.58 -5.93 20.39
N TYR A 23 10.01 -6.73 19.41
CA TYR A 23 11.42 -6.84 19.03
C TYR A 23 12.00 -5.50 18.53
N LEU A 24 11.23 -4.69 17.79
CA LEU A 24 11.70 -3.40 17.29
C LEU A 24 11.75 -2.35 18.42
N VAL A 25 10.79 -2.41 19.34
CA VAL A 25 10.75 -1.54 20.52
C VAL A 25 11.97 -1.78 21.40
N SER A 26 12.30 -3.06 21.66
CA SER A 26 13.45 -3.46 22.48
C SER A 26 14.82 -3.30 21.79
N ALA A 27 14.86 -3.26 20.45
CA ALA A 27 16.09 -3.05 19.68
C ALA A 27 16.57 -1.59 19.64
N CYS A 28 15.74 -0.63 20.05
CA CYS A 28 16.09 0.79 20.11
C CYS A 28 16.65 1.20 21.48
N ASP A 29 17.37 2.32 21.56
CA ASP A 29 17.81 2.90 22.83
C ASP A 29 16.69 3.71 23.49
N LYS A 30 15.86 4.36 22.67
CA LYS A 30 14.60 5.00 23.05
C LYS A 30 13.55 4.66 22.02
N PHE A 31 12.31 4.50 22.45
CA PHE A 31 11.18 4.28 21.54
C PHE A 31 10.03 5.21 21.92
N VAL A 32 9.53 5.99 20.95
CA VAL A 32 8.46 6.97 21.16
C VAL A 32 7.19 6.49 20.48
N PHE A 33 6.12 6.36 21.27
CA PHE A 33 4.78 6.09 20.77
C PHE A 33 4.07 7.42 20.48
N TYR A 34 3.94 7.77 19.20
CA TYR A 34 3.41 9.10 18.84
C TYR A 34 1.89 9.22 19.12
N ASP A 35 1.17 8.11 19.19
CA ASP A 35 -0.22 8.04 19.65
C ASP A 35 -0.38 8.29 21.16
N LYS A 36 0.71 8.18 21.93
CA LYS A 36 0.76 8.48 23.38
C LYS A 36 1.34 9.86 23.69
N TRP A 37 1.80 10.60 22.68
CA TRP A 37 2.35 11.93 22.87
C TRP A 37 1.20 12.91 23.19
N GLN A 38 1.16 13.42 24.43
CA GLN A 38 0.19 14.43 24.83
C GLN A 38 0.48 15.74 24.08
N GLY A 39 -0.41 16.13 23.16
CA GLY A 39 -0.26 17.37 22.37
C GLY A 39 -1.02 17.40 21.05
N VAL A 40 -1.42 16.26 20.48
CA VAL A 40 -2.43 16.20 19.42
C VAL A 40 -3.82 16.16 20.07
N ASN A 41 -4.49 17.30 20.05
CA ASN A 41 -5.79 17.52 20.69
C ASN A 41 -6.82 16.47 20.27
N LYS A 42 -7.24 15.66 21.24
CA LYS A 42 -8.44 14.82 21.15
C LYS A 42 -9.66 15.74 21.18
N VAL A 43 -10.46 15.72 20.12
CA VAL A 43 -11.85 16.22 20.20
C VAL A 43 -12.57 15.32 21.20
N ARG A 44 -12.91 15.93 22.33
CA ARG A 44 -13.53 15.32 23.51
C ARG A 44 -15.04 15.21 23.25
N LYS A 45 -15.61 14.00 23.28
CA LYS A 45 -17.00 13.82 23.70
C LYS A 45 -17.00 13.28 25.13
N GLN A 46 -17.60 14.07 26.01
CA GLN A 46 -17.83 13.78 27.43
C GLN A 46 -18.99 12.81 27.60
N THR A 47 -18.88 11.92 28.58
CA THR A 47 -20.01 11.55 29.46
C THR A 47 -19.45 11.24 30.85
N PRO A 48 -20.12 11.65 31.95
CA PRO A 48 -19.54 11.65 33.29
C PRO A 48 -19.94 10.43 34.11
N THR A 49 -19.04 9.93 34.96
CA THR A 49 -19.45 9.13 36.13
C THR A 49 -18.54 9.44 37.32
N ASN A 50 -19.16 9.96 38.38
CA ASN A 50 -18.64 10.17 39.74
C ASN A 50 -17.98 8.89 40.29
N GLY A 51 -16.82 8.98 40.98
CA GLY A 51 -16.71 8.93 42.46
C GLY A 51 -17.00 7.53 43.03
N GLY A 52 -16.20 6.88 43.87
CA GLY A 52 -14.97 7.13 44.60
C GLY A 52 -14.69 5.89 45.49
N GLN A 53 -13.43 5.71 45.89
CA GLN A 53 -12.93 5.09 47.14
C GLN A 53 -13.45 3.71 47.65
N ASN A 54 -12.53 2.73 47.61
CA ASN A 54 -11.89 2.05 48.75
C ASN A 54 -12.62 1.01 49.66
N TYR A 55 -11.85 -0.04 50.01
CA TYR A 55 -11.93 -1.03 51.12
C TYR A 55 -12.72 -2.37 51.00
N GLN A 56 -11.91 -3.45 50.88
CA GLN A 56 -11.77 -4.67 51.72
C GLN A 56 -12.95 -5.56 52.18
N ALA A 57 -12.78 -6.86 51.87
CA ALA A 57 -12.75 -8.06 52.73
C ALA A 57 -14.03 -8.70 53.37
N ALA A 58 -14.15 -10.00 53.05
CA ALA A 58 -14.42 -11.16 53.93
C ALA A 58 -15.86 -11.65 54.29
N LYS A 59 -16.07 -12.93 53.92
CA LYS A 59 -16.68 -14.09 54.62
C LYS A 59 -18.21 -14.20 54.89
N GLN A 60 -18.71 -15.35 54.41
CA GLN A 60 -19.50 -16.40 55.11
C GLN A 60 -21.06 -16.51 54.96
N SER A 61 -21.45 -17.62 54.32
CA SER A 61 -22.41 -18.68 54.77
C SER A 61 -23.94 -18.60 54.54
N GLN A 62 -24.40 -19.37 53.52
CA GLN A 62 -25.54 -20.35 53.46
C GLN A 62 -27.04 -19.92 53.55
N PRO A 63 -28.04 -20.75 53.11
CA PRO A 63 -28.12 -21.79 52.07
C PRO A 63 -29.43 -21.68 51.18
N PRO A 64 -30.01 -22.73 50.56
CA PRO A 64 -30.27 -22.82 49.10
C PRO A 64 -31.73 -22.56 48.66
N ALA A 65 -31.94 -22.00 47.47
CA ALA A 65 -33.28 -21.95 46.86
C ALA A 65 -33.25 -22.16 45.33
N GLN A 66 -33.82 -23.32 44.96
CA GLN A 66 -34.69 -23.58 43.81
C GLN A 66 -34.22 -23.27 42.38
N LYS A 67 -34.06 -24.37 41.63
CA LYS A 67 -34.11 -24.48 40.17
C LYS A 67 -35.18 -23.55 39.56
N GLN A 68 -34.73 -22.53 38.83
CA GLN A 68 -35.48 -21.98 37.70
C GLN A 68 -34.69 -22.26 36.43
N ALA A 69 -35.32 -22.96 35.50
CA ALA A 69 -34.80 -23.24 34.18
C ALA A 69 -34.59 -21.92 33.44
N GLN A 70 -33.33 -21.61 33.11
CA GLN A 70 -33.02 -20.57 32.14
C GLN A 70 -33.56 -21.00 30.76
N PRO A 71 -34.28 -20.13 30.03
CA PRO A 71 -34.48 -20.35 28.61
C PRO A 71 -33.11 -20.32 27.91
N PRO A 72 -32.86 -21.21 26.92
CA PRO A 72 -31.58 -21.25 26.24
C PRO A 72 -31.27 -19.89 25.60
N PRO A 73 -30.00 -19.42 25.64
CA PRO A 73 -29.63 -18.18 24.99
C PRO A 73 -29.97 -18.27 23.51
N ALA A 74 -30.79 -17.31 23.07
CA ALA A 74 -31.12 -17.11 21.67
C ALA A 74 -29.82 -17.08 20.87
N LYS A 75 -29.73 -17.98 19.88
CA LYS A 75 -28.67 -17.99 18.88
C LYS A 75 -28.56 -16.57 18.32
N THR A 76 -27.49 -15.88 18.69
CA THR A 76 -27.06 -14.65 18.04
C THR A 76 -26.87 -14.98 16.57
N THR A 77 -27.85 -14.57 15.76
CA THR A 77 -27.72 -14.40 14.32
C THR A 77 -26.43 -13.65 14.07
N SER A 78 -25.50 -14.31 13.39
CA SER A 78 -24.25 -13.75 12.90
C SER A 78 -24.54 -12.48 12.12
N ALA A 79 -24.31 -11.34 12.74
CA ALA A 79 -24.31 -10.06 12.05
C ALA A 79 -23.24 -10.12 10.96
N ALA A 80 -23.60 -9.70 9.75
CA ALA A 80 -22.66 -9.57 8.64
C ALA A 80 -21.45 -8.71 9.10
N PRO A 81 -20.22 -9.04 8.66
CA PRO A 81 -19.04 -8.28 9.02
C PRO A 81 -19.22 -6.79 8.70
N ALA A 82 -18.86 -5.91 9.63
CA ALA A 82 -18.91 -4.48 9.40
C ALA A 82 -18.03 -4.09 8.18
N PRO A 83 -18.43 -3.08 7.37
CA PRO A 83 -17.65 -2.64 6.23
C PRO A 83 -16.22 -2.25 6.64
N ILE A 84 -15.22 -2.75 5.90
CA ILE A 84 -13.81 -2.40 6.11
C ILE A 84 -13.65 -0.90 5.80
N PRO A 85 -13.05 -0.09 6.71
CA PRO A 85 -12.77 1.32 6.45
C PRO A 85 -11.88 1.52 5.21
N PRO A 86 -12.06 2.61 4.44
CA PRO A 86 -11.27 2.91 3.23
C PRO A 86 -9.76 2.82 3.42
N GLU A 87 -9.24 3.29 4.56
CA GLU A 87 -7.81 3.29 4.86
C GLU A 87 -7.25 1.87 4.96
N LYS A 88 -8.01 0.96 5.58
CA LYS A 88 -7.63 -0.46 5.67
C LYS A 88 -7.71 -1.16 4.31
N ARG A 89 -8.59 -0.70 3.40
CA ARG A 89 -8.62 -1.18 2.01
C ARG A 89 -7.40 -0.72 1.23
N LEU A 90 -7.02 0.55 1.36
CA LEU A 90 -5.82 1.11 0.73
C LEU A 90 -4.57 0.35 1.18
N GLU A 91 -4.37 0.18 2.48
CA GLU A 91 -3.25 -0.58 3.04
C GLU A 91 -3.22 -2.01 2.52
N ARG A 92 -4.38 -2.67 2.41
CA ARG A 92 -4.48 -4.02 1.85
C ARG A 92 -4.05 -4.06 0.38
N TYR A 93 -4.56 -3.16 -0.46
CA TYR A 93 -4.23 -3.15 -1.89
C TYR A 93 -2.75 -2.86 -2.12
N LEU A 94 -2.17 -1.92 -1.35
CA LEU A 94 -0.72 -1.67 -1.37
C LEU A 94 0.08 -2.89 -0.87
N GLY A 95 -0.46 -3.62 0.11
CA GLY A 95 0.11 -4.89 0.59
C GLY A 95 0.17 -5.96 -0.50
N ILE A 96 -0.91 -6.10 -1.28
CA ILE A 96 -0.98 -7.04 -2.42
C ILE A 96 0.06 -6.69 -3.49
N LEU A 97 0.14 -5.40 -3.86
CA LEU A 97 1.16 -4.94 -4.82
C LEU A 97 2.57 -5.19 -4.29
N THR A 98 2.82 -4.91 -3.01
CA THR A 98 4.12 -5.16 -2.36
C THR A 98 4.50 -6.64 -2.38
N ALA A 99 3.55 -7.54 -2.12
CA ALA A 99 3.76 -8.99 -2.22
C ALA A 99 4.19 -9.42 -3.64
N ASN A 100 3.72 -8.69 -4.66
CA ASN A 100 4.11 -8.84 -6.06
C ASN A 100 5.35 -8.01 -6.46
N LYS A 101 6.13 -7.53 -5.47
CA LYS A 101 7.33 -6.69 -5.66
C LYS A 101 7.07 -5.34 -6.34
N ILE A 102 5.82 -4.88 -6.34
CA ILE A 102 5.41 -3.59 -6.87
C ILE A 102 5.32 -2.62 -5.68
N ARG A 103 6.31 -1.75 -5.54
CA ARG A 103 6.23 -0.63 -4.60
C ARG A 103 5.40 0.48 -5.21
N MET A 104 4.43 0.97 -4.45
CA MET A 104 3.50 1.98 -4.90
C MET A 104 3.33 3.05 -3.83
N THR A 105 3.52 4.30 -4.23
CA THR A 105 3.19 5.48 -3.44
C THR A 105 2.17 6.28 -4.25
N PRO A 106 0.93 6.45 -3.76
CA PRO A 106 -0.09 7.27 -4.42
C PRO A 106 0.44 8.66 -4.79
N ASP A 107 0.56 8.95 -6.08
CA ASP A 107 1.05 10.24 -6.55
C ASP A 107 0.42 10.65 -7.90
N PRO A 108 -0.11 11.88 -8.03
CA PRO A 108 -0.74 12.36 -9.27
C PRO A 108 0.22 12.54 -10.45
N GLN A 109 1.54 12.57 -10.22
CA GLN A 109 2.56 12.74 -11.25
C GLN A 109 2.99 11.41 -11.89
N ARG A 110 2.59 10.25 -11.34
CA ARG A 110 2.95 8.93 -11.88
C ARG A 110 2.68 8.78 -13.39
N PRO A 111 1.52 9.20 -13.94
CA PRO A 111 1.28 9.13 -15.39
C PRO A 111 2.30 9.92 -16.22
N LEU A 112 2.72 11.11 -15.75
CA LEU A 112 3.71 11.93 -16.43
C LEU A 112 5.08 11.25 -16.47
N VAL A 113 5.44 10.55 -15.37
CA VAL A 113 6.66 9.74 -15.32
C VAL A 113 6.61 8.59 -16.33
N ILE A 114 5.49 7.87 -16.40
CA ILE A 114 5.31 6.78 -17.38
C ILE A 114 5.40 7.30 -18.81
N TYR A 115 4.78 8.46 -19.10
CA TYR A 115 4.81 9.03 -20.45
C TYR A 115 6.23 9.40 -20.86
N LYS A 116 7.01 9.96 -19.92
CA LYS A 116 8.40 10.26 -20.22
C LYS A 116 9.26 9.00 -20.41
N ILE A 117 9.00 7.95 -19.63
CA ILE A 117 9.68 6.66 -19.79
C ILE A 117 9.42 6.09 -21.18
N TYR A 118 8.18 6.15 -21.68
CA TYR A 118 7.85 5.76 -23.06
C TYR A 118 8.75 6.49 -24.07
N ASP A 119 8.85 7.81 -23.96
CA ASP A 119 9.67 8.62 -24.88
C ASP A 119 11.16 8.23 -24.82
N ILE A 120 11.69 8.00 -23.62
CA ILE A 120 13.08 7.57 -23.42
C ILE A 120 13.32 6.22 -24.11
N VAL A 121 12.43 5.25 -23.93
CA VAL A 121 12.60 3.92 -24.55
C VAL A 121 12.48 4.01 -26.07
N LYS A 122 11.52 4.79 -26.60
CA LYS A 122 11.37 4.98 -28.05
C LYS A 122 12.58 5.67 -28.68
N ALA A 123 13.18 6.63 -27.99
CA ALA A 123 14.36 7.34 -28.50
C ALA A 123 15.66 6.51 -28.44
N ASN A 124 15.67 5.39 -27.70
CA ASN A 124 16.87 4.59 -27.45
C ASN A 124 16.60 3.10 -27.72
N PRO A 125 16.73 2.62 -28.98
CA PRO A 125 16.34 1.26 -29.37
C PRO A 125 17.21 0.14 -28.75
N ASP A 126 18.43 0.46 -28.32
CA ASP A 126 19.37 -0.49 -27.71
C ASP A 126 19.43 -0.37 -26.17
N LEU A 127 18.45 0.30 -25.56
CA LEU A 127 18.45 0.61 -24.14
C LEU A 127 18.34 -0.66 -23.29
N THR A 128 19.04 -0.68 -22.15
CA THR A 128 18.88 -1.68 -21.09
C THR A 128 18.05 -1.12 -19.94
N PHE A 129 17.51 -1.98 -19.07
CA PHE A 129 16.74 -1.50 -17.92
C PHE A 129 17.56 -0.65 -16.94
N ASN A 130 18.84 -0.98 -16.74
CA ASN A 130 19.72 -0.18 -15.90
C ASN A 130 19.94 1.23 -16.47
N GLN A 131 20.18 1.34 -17.77
CA GLN A 131 20.31 2.63 -18.44
C GLN A 131 18.99 3.43 -18.41
N LEU A 132 17.82 2.78 -18.56
CA LEU A 132 16.55 3.48 -18.43
C LEU A 132 16.39 4.15 -17.07
N LYS A 133 16.71 3.43 -15.97
CA LYS A 133 16.62 4.01 -14.62
C LYS A 133 17.49 5.27 -14.51
N GLU A 134 18.74 5.19 -14.95
CA GLU A 134 19.69 6.31 -14.90
C GLU A 134 19.20 7.50 -15.74
N LEU A 135 18.76 7.24 -16.98
CA LEU A 135 18.24 8.29 -17.87
C LEU A 135 16.97 8.94 -17.32
N ALA A 136 16.02 8.15 -16.80
CA ALA A 136 14.79 8.67 -16.22
C ALA A 136 15.08 9.51 -14.97
N GLN A 137 15.90 9.00 -14.04
CA GLN A 137 16.30 9.74 -12.84
C GLN A 137 17.01 11.05 -13.21
N SER A 138 17.97 11.00 -14.14
CA SER A 138 18.69 12.19 -14.61
C SER A 138 17.75 13.21 -15.24
N TYR A 139 16.81 12.76 -16.09
CA TYR A 139 15.83 13.66 -16.71
C TYR A 139 15.00 14.38 -15.65
N PHE A 140 14.38 13.66 -14.71
CA PHE A 140 13.49 14.28 -13.73
C PHE A 140 14.24 15.14 -12.70
N ALA A 141 15.44 14.74 -12.30
CA ALA A 141 16.29 15.57 -11.43
C ALA A 141 16.62 16.93 -12.05
N ASN A 142 16.82 16.98 -13.38
CA ASN A 142 17.24 18.20 -14.07
C ASN A 142 16.06 19.02 -14.63
N ALA A 143 15.09 18.37 -15.27
CA ALA A 143 14.02 19.04 -16.01
C ALA A 143 12.78 19.32 -15.15
N VAL A 144 12.51 18.49 -14.13
CA VAL A 144 11.29 18.59 -13.31
C VAL A 144 11.60 18.27 -11.83
N PRO A 145 12.40 19.11 -11.15
CA PRO A 145 12.90 18.81 -9.79
C PRO A 145 11.81 18.73 -8.71
N LYS A 146 10.56 19.08 -9.04
CA LYS A 146 9.40 18.91 -8.15
C LYS A 146 8.92 17.46 -8.06
N ILE A 147 9.34 16.59 -8.98
CA ILE A 147 9.01 15.17 -8.96
C ILE A 147 10.04 14.46 -8.09
N GLU A 148 9.55 13.78 -7.05
CA GLU A 148 10.40 13.05 -6.12
C GLU A 148 11.20 11.94 -6.83
N PRO A 149 12.52 11.83 -6.62
CA PRO A 149 13.35 10.80 -7.25
C PRO A 149 12.88 9.37 -6.97
N GLN A 150 12.29 9.15 -5.79
CA GLN A 150 11.73 7.85 -5.41
C GLN A 150 10.53 7.48 -6.28
N LEU A 151 9.67 8.44 -6.63
CA LEU A 151 8.53 8.20 -7.52
C LEU A 151 8.99 7.71 -8.88
N VAL A 152 10.03 8.33 -9.44
CA VAL A 152 10.63 7.92 -10.72
C VAL A 152 11.16 6.49 -10.63
N THR A 153 11.91 6.21 -9.57
CA THR A 153 12.51 4.89 -9.33
C THR A 153 11.43 3.81 -9.20
N ASP A 154 10.41 4.06 -8.39
CA ASP A 154 9.31 3.11 -8.19
C ASP A 154 8.53 2.90 -9.49
N THR A 155 8.26 3.96 -10.24
CA THR A 155 7.55 3.88 -11.53
C THR A 155 8.30 3.04 -12.56
N VAL A 156 9.63 3.19 -12.66
CA VAL A 156 10.44 2.34 -13.57
C VAL A 156 10.36 0.86 -13.16
N HIS A 157 10.40 0.56 -11.85
CA HIS A 157 10.27 -0.83 -11.37
C HIS A 157 8.84 -1.37 -11.51
N GLN A 158 7.82 -0.53 -11.37
CA GLN A 158 6.44 -0.89 -11.65
C GLN A 158 6.28 -1.38 -13.09
N LEU A 159 6.80 -0.64 -14.07
CA LEU A 159 6.78 -1.05 -15.48
C LEU A 159 7.49 -2.39 -15.71
N PHE A 160 8.62 -2.61 -15.03
CA PHE A 160 9.32 -3.90 -15.07
C PHE A 160 8.47 -5.06 -14.54
N HIS A 161 7.88 -4.90 -13.35
CA HIS A 161 7.08 -5.94 -12.70
C HIS A 161 5.69 -6.14 -13.31
N THR A 162 5.25 -5.22 -14.18
CA THR A 162 3.98 -5.30 -14.92
C THR A 162 4.15 -5.72 -16.38
N PHE A 163 5.33 -6.25 -16.74
CA PHE A 163 5.61 -6.76 -18.09
C PHE A 163 5.41 -5.72 -19.20
N CYS A 164 5.73 -4.47 -18.90
CA CYS A 164 5.68 -3.39 -19.87
C CYS A 164 6.91 -3.32 -20.79
N PHE A 165 7.86 -4.25 -20.62
CA PHE A 165 9.06 -4.37 -21.44
C PHE A 165 9.27 -5.82 -21.86
N GLU A 166 9.73 -5.99 -23.10
CA GLU A 166 10.30 -7.24 -23.58
C GLU A 166 11.81 -7.15 -23.51
N PHE A 167 12.45 -8.27 -23.18
CA PHE A 167 13.91 -8.37 -23.11
C PHE A 167 14.40 -9.32 -24.19
N ASP A 168 15.61 -9.07 -24.69
CA ASP A 168 16.30 -9.98 -25.59
C ASP A 168 16.40 -11.38 -24.96
N ALA A 169 15.84 -12.39 -25.64
CA ALA A 169 15.80 -13.75 -25.15
C ALA A 169 17.12 -14.47 -25.39
N ASP A 170 17.88 -14.08 -26.41
CA ASP A 170 19.10 -14.75 -26.87
C ASP A 170 20.34 -14.31 -26.07
N SER A 171 20.21 -13.25 -25.27
CA SER A 171 21.29 -12.75 -24.41
C SER A 171 21.51 -13.64 -23.18
N SER A 172 22.77 -13.99 -22.92
CA SER A 172 23.22 -14.68 -21.70
C SER A 172 23.34 -13.76 -20.49
N GLU A 173 23.17 -12.44 -20.66
CA GLU A 173 23.29 -11.48 -19.57
C GLU A 173 22.14 -11.57 -18.57
N ARG A 174 22.32 -10.94 -17.40
CA ARG A 174 21.23 -10.75 -16.43
C ARG A 174 20.14 -9.89 -17.08
N ILE A 175 18.87 -10.20 -16.82
CA ILE A 175 17.71 -9.53 -17.45
C ILE A 175 17.81 -7.99 -17.47
N MET A 176 18.34 -7.38 -16.42
CA MET A 176 18.46 -5.92 -16.29
C MET A 176 19.50 -5.27 -17.21
N ASN A 177 20.44 -6.07 -17.73
CA ASN A 177 21.47 -5.64 -18.68
C ASN A 177 21.15 -6.08 -20.11
N ARG A 178 20.09 -6.86 -20.31
CA ARG A 178 19.66 -7.21 -21.64
C ARG A 178 19.05 -5.99 -22.31
N ARG A 179 19.21 -5.94 -23.63
CA ARG A 179 18.47 -5.00 -24.46
C ARG A 179 16.98 -5.20 -24.21
N MET A 180 16.28 -4.09 -23.99
CA MET A 180 14.84 -4.09 -23.79
C MET A 180 14.14 -3.25 -24.84
N ARG A 181 12.86 -3.54 -25.06
CA ARG A 181 11.99 -2.82 -25.98
C ARG A 181 10.58 -2.76 -25.43
N LEU A 182 9.80 -1.81 -25.95
CA LEU A 182 8.35 -1.82 -25.72
C LEU A 182 7.72 -3.00 -26.47
N PRO A 183 6.75 -3.70 -25.86
CA PRO A 183 5.92 -4.69 -26.54
C PRO A 183 5.24 -4.12 -27.79
N ALA A 184 4.94 -4.98 -28.77
CA ALA A 184 4.34 -4.56 -30.04
C ALA A 184 2.95 -3.91 -29.88
N ASP A 185 2.20 -4.30 -28.84
CA ASP A 185 0.89 -3.74 -28.49
C ASP A 185 0.98 -2.37 -27.78
N VAL A 186 2.17 -1.86 -27.49
CA VAL A 186 2.39 -0.55 -26.86
C VAL A 186 2.82 0.48 -27.92
N ALA A 187 1.83 1.11 -28.56
CA ALA A 187 2.04 2.06 -29.63
C ALA A 187 2.14 3.52 -29.14
N SER A 188 1.65 3.83 -27.95
CA SER A 188 1.60 5.18 -27.38
C SER A 188 1.95 5.22 -25.88
N PRO A 189 2.24 6.40 -25.31
CA PRO A 189 2.39 6.57 -23.87
C PRO A 189 1.16 6.12 -23.07
N SER A 190 -0.04 6.33 -23.63
CA SER A 190 -1.30 5.90 -23.03
C SER A 190 -1.42 4.38 -23.00
N ASP A 191 -0.96 3.68 -24.04
CA ASP A 191 -0.95 2.21 -24.05
C ASP A 191 -0.03 1.65 -22.97
N LEU A 192 1.15 2.27 -22.76
CA LEU A 192 2.08 1.88 -21.72
C LEU A 192 1.47 2.05 -20.32
N LEU A 193 0.81 3.19 -20.08
CA LEU A 193 0.09 3.45 -18.84
C LEU A 193 -1.02 2.43 -18.62
N ASN A 194 -1.87 2.22 -19.63
CA ASN A 194 -3.00 1.29 -19.56
C ASN A 194 -2.52 -0.14 -19.26
N LYS A 195 -1.47 -0.61 -19.95
CA LYS A 195 -0.89 -1.94 -19.73
C LYS A 195 -0.37 -2.10 -18.30
N CYS A 196 0.33 -1.07 -17.79
CA CYS A 196 0.84 -1.06 -16.42
C CYS A 196 -0.30 -1.12 -15.39
N ASP A 197 -1.30 -0.25 -15.56
CA ASP A 197 -2.42 -0.10 -14.64
C ASP A 197 -3.32 -1.35 -14.67
N GLN A 198 -3.63 -1.88 -15.85
CA GLN A 198 -4.38 -3.12 -16.02
C GLN A 198 -3.72 -4.26 -15.25
N LYS A 199 -2.40 -4.45 -15.38
CA LYS A 199 -1.71 -5.53 -14.69
C LYS A 199 -1.75 -5.37 -13.17
N MET A 200 -1.61 -4.15 -12.66
CA MET A 200 -1.74 -3.89 -11.21
C MET A 200 -3.15 -4.19 -10.70
N ILE A 201 -4.17 -3.75 -11.43
CA ILE A 201 -5.58 -3.99 -11.09
C ILE A 201 -5.89 -5.48 -11.11
N GLN A 202 -5.43 -6.22 -12.12
CA GLN A 202 -5.55 -7.68 -12.18
C GLN A 202 -4.91 -8.38 -10.98
N LEU A 203 -3.71 -7.94 -10.54
CA LEU A 203 -3.05 -8.52 -9.37
C LEU A 203 -3.87 -8.31 -8.10
N ILE A 204 -4.48 -7.12 -7.94
CA ILE A 204 -5.33 -6.84 -6.78
C ILE A 204 -6.61 -7.69 -6.84
N ILE A 205 -7.31 -7.70 -7.98
CA ILE A 205 -8.53 -8.48 -8.16
C ILE A 205 -8.28 -9.98 -7.91
N ALA A 206 -7.18 -10.52 -8.45
CA ALA A 206 -6.82 -11.92 -8.28
C ALA A 206 -6.62 -12.31 -6.80
N ASP A 207 -6.01 -11.43 -6.00
CA ASP A 207 -5.80 -11.68 -4.56
C ASP A 207 -7.08 -11.48 -3.73
N LEU A 208 -7.91 -10.49 -4.07
CA LEU A 208 -9.22 -10.29 -3.44
C LEU A 208 -10.16 -11.48 -3.67
N GLY A 209 -10.04 -12.13 -4.83
CA GLY A 209 -10.87 -13.25 -5.24
C GLY A 209 -12.34 -12.89 -5.41
N ALA A 210 -13.18 -13.91 -5.61
CA ALA A 210 -14.62 -13.70 -5.89
C ALA A 210 -15.43 -13.11 -4.71
N SER A 211 -14.85 -13.10 -3.50
CA SER A 211 -15.52 -12.67 -2.28
C SER A 211 -15.55 -11.16 -2.09
N GLU A 212 -14.71 -10.40 -2.79
CA GLU A 212 -14.58 -8.96 -2.58
C GLU A 212 -14.34 -8.23 -3.89
N ALA A 213 -15.23 -7.29 -4.21
CA ALA A 213 -15.06 -6.41 -5.36
C ALA A 213 -13.99 -5.34 -5.09
N LEU A 214 -13.23 -5.00 -6.13
CA LEU A 214 -12.28 -3.89 -6.08
C LEU A 214 -13.01 -2.56 -5.89
N ASP A 215 -12.55 -1.75 -4.94
CA ASP A 215 -13.00 -0.39 -4.72
C ASP A 215 -12.33 0.58 -5.71
N LYS A 216 -13.13 1.21 -6.58
CA LYS A 216 -12.63 2.07 -7.67
C LYS A 216 -11.99 3.35 -7.16
N GLU A 217 -12.48 3.91 -6.07
CA GLU A 217 -11.95 5.16 -5.52
C GLU A 217 -10.57 4.92 -4.91
N ILE A 218 -10.40 3.80 -4.21
CA ILE A 218 -9.11 3.37 -3.69
C ILE A 218 -8.16 3.02 -4.83
N ALA A 219 -8.62 2.33 -5.87
CA ALA A 219 -7.80 2.05 -7.06
C ALA A 219 -7.35 3.36 -7.75
N ALA A 220 -8.24 4.33 -7.91
CA ALA A 220 -7.89 5.66 -8.44
C ALA A 220 -6.93 6.42 -7.50
N GLN A 221 -7.08 6.26 -6.18
CA GLN A 221 -6.14 6.79 -5.21
C GLN A 221 -4.75 6.21 -5.42
N ILE A 222 -4.64 4.90 -5.57
CA ILE A 222 -3.37 4.20 -5.79
C ILE A 222 -2.70 4.64 -7.09
N LEU A 223 -3.45 4.65 -8.20
CA LEU A 223 -2.87 4.87 -9.53
C LEU A 223 -2.64 6.35 -9.86
N TYR A 224 -3.46 7.26 -9.32
CA TYR A 224 -3.50 8.68 -9.71
C TYR A 224 -3.46 9.68 -8.54
N GLY A 225 -3.25 9.20 -7.30
CA GLY A 225 -3.22 10.06 -6.12
C GLY A 225 -4.59 10.62 -5.71
N GLY A 226 -5.67 10.05 -6.23
CA GLY A 226 -7.06 10.33 -5.82
C GLY A 226 -8.01 10.53 -6.99
N VAL A 227 -9.30 10.65 -6.69
CA VAL A 227 -10.34 10.98 -7.66
C VAL A 227 -10.34 12.49 -7.89
N ARG A 228 -9.59 12.95 -8.89
CA ARG A 228 -9.56 14.36 -9.29
C ARG A 228 -10.41 14.66 -10.51
N ASN A 229 -10.77 13.64 -11.28
CA ASN A 229 -11.52 13.74 -12.52
C ASN A 229 -12.46 12.52 -12.64
N PRO A 230 -13.76 12.71 -12.95
CA PRO A 230 -14.69 11.60 -13.17
C PRO A 230 -14.18 10.56 -14.18
N LYS A 231 -13.46 11.00 -15.22
CA LYS A 231 -12.87 10.11 -16.24
C LYS A 231 -11.88 9.10 -15.66
N ALA A 232 -11.25 9.40 -14.52
CA ALA A 232 -10.37 8.46 -13.86
C ALA A 232 -11.15 7.24 -13.35
N LEU A 233 -12.35 7.45 -12.79
CA LEU A 233 -13.19 6.35 -12.32
C LEU A 233 -13.77 5.53 -13.47
N ASP A 234 -14.13 6.17 -14.58
CA ASP A 234 -14.57 5.48 -15.80
C ASP A 234 -13.45 4.57 -16.33
N HIS A 235 -12.23 5.09 -16.42
CA HIS A 235 -11.08 4.31 -16.83
C HIS A 235 -10.77 3.14 -15.87
N ILE A 236 -10.82 3.36 -14.55
CA ILE A 236 -10.68 2.27 -13.57
C ILE A 236 -11.75 1.20 -13.78
N GLN A 237 -12.99 1.60 -14.11
CA GLN A 237 -14.05 0.63 -14.40
C GLN A 237 -13.73 -0.22 -15.63
N GLU A 238 -13.26 0.39 -16.71
CA GLU A 238 -12.81 -0.34 -17.92
C GLU A 238 -11.69 -1.35 -17.58
N LEU A 239 -10.73 -0.95 -16.73
CA LEU A 239 -9.65 -1.83 -16.28
C LEU A 239 -10.16 -3.03 -15.47
N ILE A 240 -11.15 -2.81 -14.59
CA ILE A 240 -11.77 -3.89 -13.80
C ILE A 240 -12.51 -4.87 -14.72
N GLU A 241 -13.27 -4.37 -15.68
CA GLU A 241 -14.02 -5.19 -16.63
C GLU A 241 -13.08 -6.04 -17.49
N ALA A 242 -11.99 -5.44 -17.98
CA ALA A 242 -10.95 -6.17 -18.71
C ALA A 242 -10.20 -7.18 -17.83
N GLY A 243 -10.03 -6.89 -16.53
CA GLY A 243 -9.38 -7.78 -15.58
C GLY A 243 -10.19 -9.03 -15.23
N ASN A 244 -11.52 -8.96 -15.26
CA ASN A 244 -12.41 -10.09 -14.97
C ASN A 244 -12.57 -11.07 -16.15
N GLN A 245 -12.11 -10.70 -17.34
CA GLN A 245 -12.22 -11.51 -18.56
C GLN A 245 -10.95 -12.33 -18.88
N ALA A 246 -9.86 -12.13 -18.13
CA ALA A 246 -8.54 -12.74 -18.33
C ALA A 246 -8.26 -13.84 -17.31
#